data_AF-A0A060S1S2-F1
#
_entry.id   AF-A0A060S1S2-F1
#
_cell.length_a   1.000
_cell.length_b   1.000
_cell.length_c   1.000
_cell.angle_alpha   90.00
_cell.angle_beta   90.00
_cell.angle_gamma   90.00
#
_symmetry.space_group_name_H-M   'P 1'
#
loop_
_entity.id
_entity.type
_entity.pdbx_description
1 polymer ?
#
loop_
_entity_poly.entity_id
_entity_poly.type
_entity_poly.pdbx_seq_one_letter_code
_entity_poly.pdbx_strand_id
1 'polypeptide(L)'
;MAIWSTASLEVPSLGLHHQRAGADSFDPEAMHKSTVRRPATLSKTKLACVPSSRALAHLLVPPAELRVERRAAVRVLPICLSVLLAEFPDVAGFTDELLPGIPPYFRRDILRFTAAHDPLPNAKLYPLFEPEGHVDGELIIVGPQATLQRDHLLTLSPTTSTPRAKGYKDIVDGEEGPATSEFSNDAGVEVDGTPPDEYSWDVESSSQEVPPPLHTLVVLNSPIPATTLFAFPLILTRLALLALPTPTPVHRLPRICPLLEVVDLSYNPWLKEPPGGQSTENLESILQRIEWGKWARLTVLGLRGCDVGPDIVSKVNKGRWEEVHVVMEEHRTFTTTMSDVEAMMRSLRLND
;
A
#
# COMPACT_ATOMS: atom_id res chain seq x y z
N MET A 1 13.89 38.20 2.83
CA MET A 1 15.37 38.40 2.85
C MET A 1 15.82 38.32 4.30
N ALA A 2 17.00 37.73 4.56
CA ALA A 2 17.53 37.20 5.84
C ALA A 2 17.05 35.75 6.11
N ILE A 3 17.85 34.67 6.06
CA ILE A 3 19.26 34.34 6.39
C ILE A 3 19.49 34.11 7.90
N TRP A 4 20.17 32.97 8.19
CA TRP A 4 20.77 32.41 9.42
C TRP A 4 19.97 31.36 10.20
N SER A 5 20.58 30.39 10.88
CA SER A 5 21.95 29.85 10.92
C SER A 5 21.90 28.64 11.87
N THR A 6 22.79 27.69 11.65
CA THR A 6 23.16 26.56 12.52
C THR A 6 23.61 26.97 13.92
N ALA A 7 23.29 26.14 14.93
CA ALA A 7 24.13 25.92 16.12
C ALA A 7 23.78 24.60 16.84
N SER A 8 24.83 23.88 17.24
CA SER A 8 24.90 22.67 18.07
C SER A 8 24.83 22.97 19.58
N LEU A 9 24.98 21.89 20.40
CA LEU A 9 25.17 21.78 21.86
C LEU A 9 23.83 21.58 22.62
N GLU A 10 23.68 20.75 23.65
CA GLU A 10 24.58 19.97 24.49
C GLU A 10 23.74 18.93 25.27
N VAL A 11 24.37 17.87 25.74
CA VAL A 11 23.78 16.80 26.56
C VAL A 11 23.91 17.15 28.05
N PRO A 12 22.92 16.88 28.92
CA PRO A 12 23.16 16.83 30.36
C PRO A 12 23.43 15.41 30.86
N SER A 13 24.52 15.30 31.60
CA SER A 13 24.90 14.18 32.46
C SER A 13 24.05 14.15 33.74
N LEU A 14 23.70 12.95 34.20
CA LEU A 14 23.24 12.70 35.57
C LEU A 14 24.20 11.72 36.22
N GLY A 15 24.83 12.19 37.30
CA GLY A 15 25.71 11.42 38.15
C GLY A 15 24.95 10.52 39.12
N LEU A 16 25.61 9.43 39.54
CA LEU A 16 25.20 8.67 40.72
C LEU A 16 26.44 8.01 41.36
N HIS A 17 26.65 8.46 42.60
CA HIS A 17 27.28 7.86 43.78
C HIS A 17 28.45 6.86 43.69
N HIS A 18 29.56 7.33 44.29
CA HIS A 18 30.62 6.58 44.98
C HIS A 18 30.10 5.52 45.98
N GLN A 19 30.67 4.32 45.91
CA GLN A 19 31.06 3.54 47.08
C GLN A 19 32.35 2.75 46.80
N ARG A 20 33.04 2.39 47.89
CA ARG A 20 34.49 2.43 48.08
C ARG A 20 35.06 1.01 48.25
N ALA A 21 36.34 0.89 47.91
CA ALA A 21 37.36 -0.03 48.43
C ALA A 21 37.36 -1.50 47.98
N GLY A 22 38.56 -1.93 47.53
CA GLY A 22 38.94 -3.30 47.24
C GLY A 22 40.22 -3.30 46.42
N ALA A 23 41.34 -2.99 47.07
CA ALA A 23 42.67 -3.10 46.49
C ALA A 23 43.13 -4.55 46.64
N ASP A 24 43.36 -5.24 45.52
CA ASP A 24 44.18 -6.44 45.48
C ASP A 24 45.07 -6.39 44.24
N SER A 25 46.36 -6.59 44.53
CA SER A 25 47.48 -6.70 43.63
C SER A 25 47.33 -7.87 42.65
N PHE A 26 47.60 -7.67 41.36
CA PHE A 26 47.82 -8.79 40.44
C PHE A 26 48.88 -8.48 39.38
N ASP A 27 49.78 -9.45 39.22
CA ASP A 27 50.97 -9.52 38.37
C ASP A 27 50.72 -9.29 36.87
N PRO A 28 51.63 -8.63 36.14
CA PRO A 28 51.58 -8.53 34.69
C PRO A 28 52.60 -9.48 34.03
N GLU A 29 52.30 -10.77 33.90
CA GLU A 29 53.08 -11.64 33.01
C GLU A 29 52.31 -12.89 32.57
N ALA A 30 51.50 -12.80 31.51
CA ALA A 30 51.09 -13.97 30.74
C ALA A 30 50.59 -13.58 29.34
N MET A 31 51.56 -13.64 28.43
CA MET A 31 51.42 -13.65 26.98
C MET A 31 50.55 -14.85 26.55
N HIS A 32 49.28 -14.62 26.17
CA HIS A 32 48.44 -15.66 25.56
C HIS A 32 47.66 -15.17 24.34
N LYS A 33 47.78 -15.99 23.29
CA LYS A 33 47.31 -15.83 21.92
C LYS A 33 45.79 -15.60 21.87
N SER A 34 45.37 -14.42 21.48
CA SER A 34 43.97 -14.14 21.14
C SER A 34 43.66 -14.67 19.74
N THR A 35 43.09 -15.89 19.69
CA THR A 35 42.50 -16.45 18.47
C THR A 35 41.09 -15.89 18.35
N VAL A 36 40.91 -14.95 17.42
CA VAL A 36 39.61 -14.38 17.03
C VAL A 36 38.75 -15.49 16.41
N ARG A 37 37.85 -16.09 17.20
CA ARG A 37 36.74 -16.91 16.68
C ARG A 37 35.51 -16.03 16.53
N ARG A 38 35.17 -15.68 15.28
CA ARG A 38 33.86 -15.13 14.92
C ARG A 38 32.82 -16.26 14.97
N PRO A 39 31.74 -16.17 15.76
CA PRO A 39 30.60 -17.06 15.61
C PRO A 39 29.75 -16.58 14.43
N ALA A 40 29.79 -17.33 13.32
CA ALA A 40 28.82 -17.18 12.24
C ALA A 40 27.53 -17.89 12.64
N THR A 41 26.64 -17.19 13.35
CA THR A 41 25.25 -17.63 13.54
C THR A 41 24.46 -17.23 12.31
N LEU A 42 24.45 -18.10 11.29
CA LEU A 42 23.44 -18.10 10.24
C LEU A 42 22.12 -18.54 10.87
N SER A 43 21.33 -17.57 11.32
CA SER A 43 19.91 -17.78 11.61
C SER A 43 19.23 -18.20 10.31
N LYS A 44 18.87 -19.48 10.20
CA LYS A 44 17.95 -19.98 9.19
C LYS A 44 16.59 -19.33 9.47
N THR A 45 16.36 -18.14 8.91
CA THR A 45 15.02 -17.58 8.76
C THR A 45 14.25 -18.54 7.88
N LYS A 46 13.41 -19.35 8.53
CA LYS A 46 12.41 -20.20 7.88
C LYS A 46 11.61 -19.25 6.98
N LEU A 47 11.81 -19.32 5.67
CA LEU A 47 10.95 -18.62 4.70
C LEU A 47 9.55 -19.15 4.97
N ALA A 48 8.75 -18.38 5.71
CA ALA A 48 7.35 -18.68 5.89
C ALA A 48 6.75 -18.72 4.49
N CYS A 49 6.07 -19.83 4.17
CA CYS A 49 5.32 -19.98 2.94
C CYS A 49 4.42 -18.76 2.81
N VAL A 50 4.72 -17.87 1.85
CA VAL A 50 3.92 -16.68 1.57
C VAL A 50 2.50 -17.18 1.30
N PRO A 51 1.44 -16.57 1.90
CA PRO A 51 0.08 -17.02 1.69
C PRO A 51 -0.18 -17.18 0.18
N SER A 52 -0.65 -18.38 -0.19
CA SER A 52 -0.88 -18.79 -1.56
C SER A 52 -1.65 -17.71 -2.33
N SER A 53 -1.28 -17.50 -3.60
CA SER A 53 -1.93 -16.64 -4.60
C SER A 53 -3.47 -16.64 -4.58
N ARG A 54 -4.07 -17.73 -4.08
CA ARG A 54 -5.51 -17.86 -3.81
C ARG A 54 -6.09 -16.81 -2.87
N ALA A 55 -5.37 -16.35 -1.85
CA ALA A 55 -5.90 -15.36 -0.91
C ALA A 55 -6.15 -14.00 -1.59
N LEU A 56 -5.25 -13.57 -2.47
CA LEU A 56 -5.44 -12.37 -3.29
C LEU A 56 -6.58 -12.54 -4.30
N ALA A 57 -6.73 -13.73 -4.89
CA ALA A 57 -7.78 -13.98 -5.88
C ALA A 57 -9.20 -13.73 -5.35
N HIS A 58 -9.45 -13.89 -4.05
CA HIS A 58 -10.75 -13.58 -3.46
C HIS A 58 -10.99 -12.08 -3.25
N LEU A 59 -9.93 -11.30 -3.00
CA LEU A 59 -10.03 -9.85 -2.79
C LEU A 59 -10.15 -9.08 -4.11
N LEU A 60 -9.58 -9.61 -5.19
CA LEU A 60 -9.54 -8.98 -6.51
C LEU A 60 -10.79 -9.28 -7.37
N VAL A 61 -11.70 -10.13 -6.91
CA VAL A 61 -12.95 -10.42 -7.61
C VAL A 61 -14.06 -9.50 -7.08
N PRO A 62 -14.70 -8.69 -7.94
CA PRO A 62 -15.81 -7.84 -7.53
C PRO A 62 -16.95 -8.67 -6.93
N PRO A 63 -17.58 -8.23 -5.82
CA PRO A 63 -18.65 -8.99 -5.17
C PRO A 63 -19.89 -9.19 -6.05
N ALA A 64 -20.11 -8.34 -7.06
CA ALA A 64 -21.20 -8.48 -8.03
C ALA A 64 -21.06 -9.71 -8.95
N GLU A 65 -19.86 -10.27 -9.11
CA GLU A 65 -19.60 -11.41 -10.02
C GLU A 65 -19.65 -12.79 -9.33
N LEU A 66 -19.92 -12.85 -8.01
CA LEU A 66 -19.88 -14.10 -7.25
C LEU A 66 -21.13 -14.98 -7.41
N ARG A 67 -22.18 -14.51 -8.10
CA ARG A 67 -23.47 -15.24 -8.21
C ARG A 67 -23.73 -15.92 -9.56
N VAL A 68 -22.86 -15.78 -10.55
CA VAL A 68 -22.98 -16.54 -11.81
C VAL A 68 -22.18 -17.83 -11.68
N GLU A 69 -22.86 -18.98 -11.71
CA GLU A 69 -22.25 -20.31 -11.74
C GLU A 69 -21.16 -20.37 -12.82
N ARG A 70 -19.91 -20.32 -12.38
CA ARG A 70 -18.74 -20.36 -13.27
C ARG A 70 -18.59 -21.77 -13.83
N ARG A 71 -19.17 -22.00 -15.01
CA ARG A 71 -18.52 -22.94 -15.95
C ARG A 71 -17.07 -22.50 -16.09
N ALA A 72 -16.15 -23.45 -15.98
CA ALA A 72 -14.71 -23.22 -16.06
C ALA A 72 -14.31 -22.76 -17.47
N ALA A 73 -14.70 -21.55 -17.86
CA ALA A 73 -14.14 -20.87 -19.00
C ALA A 73 -12.66 -20.69 -18.69
N VAL A 74 -11.82 -21.34 -19.49
CA VAL A 74 -10.38 -21.13 -19.46
C VAL A 74 -10.16 -19.63 -19.60
N ARG A 75 -9.61 -19.00 -18.56
CA ARG A 75 -9.29 -17.59 -18.60
C ARG A 75 -8.05 -17.47 -19.48
N VAL A 76 -8.26 -17.10 -20.75
CA VAL A 76 -7.19 -16.90 -21.74
C VAL A 76 -6.27 -15.75 -21.32
N LEU A 77 -6.83 -14.72 -20.68
CA LEU A 77 -6.11 -13.53 -20.25
C LEU A 77 -4.86 -13.81 -19.37
N PRO A 78 -4.94 -14.57 -18.26
CA PRO A 78 -3.76 -14.98 -17.49
C PRO A 78 -2.64 -15.63 -18.33
N ILE A 79 -2.99 -16.45 -19.31
CA ILE A 79 -2.01 -17.09 -20.19
C ILE A 79 -1.35 -16.04 -21.09
N CYS A 80 -2.15 -15.17 -21.72
CA CYS A 80 -1.63 -14.07 -22.53
C CYS A 80 -0.71 -13.14 -21.74
N LEU A 81 -1.11 -12.76 -20.51
CA LEU A 81 -0.28 -11.91 -19.64
C LEU A 81 1.02 -12.62 -19.25
N SER A 82 0.98 -13.92 -18.97
CA SER A 82 2.19 -14.69 -18.63
C SER A 82 3.20 -14.72 -19.78
N VAL A 83 2.73 -14.93 -21.02
CA VAL A 83 3.58 -14.92 -22.22
C VAL A 83 4.11 -13.52 -22.47
N LEU A 84 3.23 -12.50 -22.42
CA LEU A 84 3.60 -11.12 -22.65
C LEU A 84 4.67 -10.63 -21.67
N LEU A 85 4.51 -10.89 -20.38
CA LEU A 85 5.46 -10.47 -19.35
C LEU A 85 6.80 -11.22 -19.45
N ALA A 86 6.80 -12.45 -19.97
CA ALA A 86 8.03 -13.21 -20.20
C ALA A 86 8.90 -12.61 -21.32
N GLU A 87 8.29 -11.94 -22.31
CA GLU A 87 9.01 -11.27 -23.40
C GLU A 87 9.71 -9.97 -22.95
N PHE A 88 9.31 -9.36 -21.82
CA PHE A 88 9.86 -8.10 -21.30
C PHE A 88 10.46 -8.26 -19.88
N PRO A 89 11.54 -9.04 -19.71
CA PRO A 89 12.11 -9.36 -18.41
C PRO A 89 12.86 -8.18 -17.77
N ASP A 90 13.38 -7.23 -18.54
CA ASP A 90 14.08 -6.06 -18.04
C ASP A 90 13.14 -4.85 -17.83
N VAL A 91 13.62 -3.82 -17.13
CA VAL A 91 12.82 -2.64 -16.77
C VAL A 91 12.62 -1.70 -17.96
N ALA A 92 13.63 -1.59 -18.84
CA ALA A 92 13.59 -0.68 -19.98
C ALA A 92 12.59 -1.19 -21.03
N GLY A 93 12.70 -2.44 -21.46
CA GLY A 93 11.73 -3.05 -22.38
C GLY A 93 10.31 -3.03 -21.83
N PHE A 94 10.14 -3.28 -20.52
CA PHE A 94 8.83 -3.16 -19.89
C PHE A 94 8.26 -1.74 -19.98
N THR A 95 9.06 -0.73 -19.63
CA THR A 95 8.57 0.66 -19.52
C THR A 95 8.45 1.34 -20.88
N ASP A 96 9.42 1.13 -21.76
CA ASP A 96 9.60 1.88 -22.99
C ASP A 96 8.94 1.20 -24.20
N GLU A 97 8.78 -0.14 -24.17
CA GLU A 97 8.19 -0.89 -25.29
C GLU A 97 6.79 -1.43 -24.94
N LEU A 98 6.64 -2.07 -23.77
CA LEU A 98 5.39 -2.72 -23.40
C LEU A 98 4.32 -1.69 -22.96
N LEU A 99 4.61 -0.85 -21.97
CA LEU A 99 3.59 0.05 -21.39
C LEU A 99 2.94 1.04 -22.38
N PRO A 100 3.65 1.60 -23.38
CA PRO A 100 3.03 2.46 -24.38
C PRO A 100 2.04 1.72 -25.29
N GLY A 101 2.25 0.41 -25.51
CA GLY A 101 1.37 -0.44 -26.30
C GLY A 101 0.14 -0.96 -25.54
N ILE A 102 0.10 -0.78 -24.21
CA ILE A 102 -0.97 -1.32 -23.36
C ILE A 102 -1.98 -0.22 -23.01
N PRO A 103 -3.28 -0.43 -23.31
CA PRO A 103 -4.32 0.49 -22.88
C PRO A 103 -4.36 0.64 -21.35
N PRO A 104 -4.64 1.85 -20.80
CA PRO A 104 -4.62 2.10 -19.36
C PRO A 104 -5.44 1.10 -18.53
N TYR A 105 -6.63 0.73 -19.00
CA TYR A 105 -7.51 -0.23 -18.33
C TYR A 105 -6.91 -1.65 -18.22
N PHE A 106 -6.01 -2.06 -19.12
CA PHE A 106 -5.31 -3.34 -19.04
C PHE A 106 -4.18 -3.36 -18.01
N ARG A 107 -3.64 -2.19 -17.63
CA ARG A 107 -2.60 -2.10 -16.61
C ARG A 107 -3.08 -2.65 -15.26
N ARG A 108 -4.38 -2.50 -14.98
CA ARG A 108 -5.02 -3.06 -13.78
C ARG A 108 -4.95 -4.58 -13.78
N ASP A 109 -5.19 -5.22 -14.92
CA ASP A 109 -5.13 -6.68 -15.04
C ASP A 109 -3.68 -7.20 -14.91
N ILE A 110 -2.70 -6.47 -15.46
CA ILE A 110 -1.26 -6.78 -15.24
C ILE A 110 -0.91 -6.66 -13.76
N LEU A 111 -1.31 -5.56 -13.12
CA LEU A 111 -1.05 -5.31 -11.70
C LEU A 111 -1.61 -6.44 -10.84
N ARG A 112 -2.87 -6.84 -11.07
CA ARG A 112 -3.53 -7.95 -10.37
C ARG A 112 -2.89 -9.31 -10.66
N PHE A 113 -2.58 -9.59 -11.92
CA PHE A 113 -1.95 -10.84 -12.34
C PHE A 113 -0.57 -11.00 -11.69
N THR A 114 0.29 -10.00 -11.83
CA THR A 114 1.64 -10.01 -11.25
C THR A 114 1.61 -10.08 -9.73
N ALA A 115 0.71 -9.34 -9.07
CA ALA A 115 0.53 -9.42 -7.62
C ALA A 115 0.25 -10.86 -7.12
N ALA A 116 -0.46 -11.67 -7.90
CA ALA A 116 -0.80 -13.05 -7.57
C ALA A 116 0.27 -14.06 -7.99
N HIS A 117 1.00 -13.82 -9.09
CA HIS A 117 1.87 -14.82 -9.71
C HIS A 117 3.36 -14.52 -9.57
N ASP A 118 3.78 -13.29 -9.87
CA ASP A 118 5.17 -12.85 -9.81
C ASP A 118 5.21 -11.34 -9.50
N PRO A 119 5.23 -10.95 -8.21
CA PRO A 119 5.16 -9.57 -7.79
C PRO A 119 6.23 -8.69 -8.43
N LEU A 120 5.81 -7.61 -9.08
CA LEU A 120 6.74 -6.71 -9.75
C LEU A 120 7.65 -5.97 -8.75
N PRO A 121 8.94 -5.80 -9.07
CA PRO A 121 9.79 -4.89 -8.32
C PRO A 121 9.29 -3.45 -8.50
N ASN A 122 9.56 -2.58 -7.53
CA ASN A 122 9.16 -1.16 -7.55
C ASN A 122 9.46 -0.45 -8.88
N ALA A 123 10.60 -0.76 -9.51
CA ALA A 123 11.03 -0.17 -10.77
C ALA A 123 10.08 -0.48 -11.95
N LYS A 124 9.38 -1.61 -11.95
CA LYS A 124 8.33 -1.95 -12.93
C LYS A 124 6.93 -1.62 -12.44
N LEU A 125 6.72 -1.66 -11.13
CA LEU A 125 5.43 -1.39 -10.50
C LEU A 125 5.00 0.07 -10.68
N TYR A 126 5.87 1.03 -10.37
CA TYR A 126 5.50 2.45 -10.41
C TYR A 126 5.17 2.98 -11.82
N PRO A 127 5.88 2.55 -12.89
CA PRO A 127 5.48 2.91 -14.25
C PRO A 127 4.08 2.44 -14.68
N LEU A 128 3.52 1.40 -14.03
CA LEU A 128 2.14 0.99 -14.31
C LEU A 128 1.11 2.03 -13.85
N PHE A 129 1.46 2.84 -12.84
CA PHE A 129 0.55 3.79 -12.24
C PHE A 129 0.33 4.98 -13.17
N GLU A 130 -0.89 5.51 -13.15
CA GLU A 130 -1.23 6.78 -13.79
C GLU A 130 -0.56 7.94 -13.03
N PRO A 131 -0.54 9.18 -13.56
CA PRO A 131 0.05 10.33 -12.87
C PRO A 131 -0.45 10.53 -11.42
N GLU A 132 -1.64 10.04 -11.13
CA GLU A 132 -2.28 10.04 -9.82
C GLU A 132 -1.58 9.07 -8.85
N GLY A 133 -0.90 8.03 -9.33
CA GLY A 133 -0.17 7.05 -8.51
C GLY A 133 -0.96 5.78 -8.20
N HIS A 134 -2.02 5.49 -8.97
CA HIS A 134 -2.77 4.24 -8.94
C HIS A 134 -3.20 3.83 -10.35
N VAL A 135 -3.84 2.67 -10.48
CA VAL A 135 -4.45 2.22 -11.73
C VAL A 135 -5.94 2.02 -11.51
N ASP A 136 -6.77 2.85 -12.15
CA ASP A 136 -8.23 2.72 -12.10
C ASP A 136 -8.78 2.66 -10.64
N GLY A 137 -8.26 3.56 -9.79
CA GLY A 137 -8.61 3.64 -8.38
C GLY A 137 -8.13 2.48 -7.50
N GLU A 138 -7.21 1.65 -7.99
CA GLU A 138 -6.59 0.54 -7.25
C GLU A 138 -5.07 0.68 -7.12
N LEU A 139 -4.56 0.39 -5.92
CA LEU A 139 -3.14 0.31 -5.63
C LEU A 139 -2.83 -1.02 -4.95
N ILE A 140 -1.95 -1.83 -5.56
CA ILE A 140 -1.56 -3.14 -5.05
C ILE A 140 -0.04 -3.18 -4.90
N ILE A 141 0.43 -3.33 -3.66
CA ILE A 141 1.85 -3.44 -3.30
C ILE A 141 2.09 -4.84 -2.74
N VAL A 142 2.98 -5.62 -3.37
CA VAL A 142 3.25 -7.00 -2.94
C VAL A 142 4.75 -7.24 -2.77
N GLY A 143 5.11 -7.82 -1.63
CA GLY A 143 6.43 -8.37 -1.37
C GLY A 143 7.29 -7.53 -0.42
N PRO A 144 8.32 -8.14 0.20
CA PRO A 144 9.07 -7.53 1.29
C PRO A 144 9.99 -6.39 0.85
N GLN A 145 10.36 -6.38 -0.43
CA GLN A 145 11.17 -5.32 -1.04
C GLN A 145 10.32 -4.21 -1.66
N ALA A 146 9.01 -4.44 -1.81
CA ALA A 146 8.10 -3.41 -2.27
C ALA A 146 7.89 -2.42 -1.11
N THR A 147 7.89 -1.13 -1.44
CA THR A 147 7.75 -0.07 -0.44
C THR A 147 6.60 0.81 -0.85
N LEU A 148 5.67 1.10 0.05
CA LEU A 148 4.59 2.06 -0.20
C LEU A 148 5.12 3.47 0.02
N GLN A 149 5.32 4.23 -1.06
CA GLN A 149 5.78 5.61 -0.97
C GLN A 149 4.69 6.52 -0.41
N ARG A 150 4.98 7.19 0.71
CA ARG A 150 4.08 8.13 1.36
C ARG A 150 3.71 9.29 0.42
N ASP A 151 4.67 9.78 -0.35
CA ASP A 151 4.48 10.95 -1.19
C ASP A 151 3.45 10.70 -2.30
N HIS A 152 3.39 9.47 -2.82
CA HIS A 152 2.35 9.09 -3.79
C HIS A 152 0.95 9.19 -3.20
N LEU A 153 0.77 8.80 -1.93
CA LEU A 153 -0.53 8.90 -1.26
C LEU A 153 -0.92 10.34 -0.92
N LEU A 154 0.06 11.22 -0.71
CA LEU A 154 -0.21 12.63 -0.44
C LEU A 154 -0.60 13.38 -1.72
N THR A 155 0.02 13.06 -2.86
CA THR A 155 -0.33 13.63 -4.18
C THR A 155 -1.78 13.30 -4.58
N LEU A 156 -2.32 12.18 -4.09
CA LEU A 156 -3.72 11.79 -4.29
C LEU A 156 -4.74 12.65 -3.55
N SER A 157 -4.31 13.52 -2.63
CA SER A 157 -5.21 14.46 -2.00
C SER A 157 -5.63 15.49 -3.05
N PRO A 158 -6.93 15.68 -3.32
CA PRO A 158 -7.44 16.59 -4.34
C PRO A 158 -7.30 18.05 -3.87
N THR A 159 -6.08 18.51 -3.66
CA THR A 159 -5.78 19.93 -3.49
C THR A 159 -5.61 20.49 -4.89
N THR A 160 -6.73 20.89 -5.50
CA THR A 160 -6.91 22.03 -6.42
C THR A 160 -5.64 22.73 -6.95
N SER A 161 -4.71 21.97 -7.52
CA SER A 161 -3.71 22.51 -8.41
C SER A 161 -4.31 22.39 -9.79
N THR A 162 -5.31 23.25 -10.06
CA THR A 162 -5.38 23.82 -11.41
C THR A 162 -3.95 24.22 -11.73
N PRO A 163 -3.29 23.63 -12.74
CA PRO A 163 -1.98 24.08 -13.14
C PRO A 163 -2.25 25.52 -13.56
N ARG A 164 -1.91 26.45 -12.67
CA ARG A 164 -1.93 27.87 -12.94
C ARG A 164 -0.83 27.97 -13.98
N ALA A 165 -1.22 27.81 -15.24
CA ALA A 165 -0.35 27.90 -16.39
C ALA A 165 0.49 29.14 -16.08
N LYS A 166 1.76 28.91 -15.75
CA LYS A 166 2.72 29.99 -15.62
C LYS A 166 2.73 30.54 -17.02
N GLY A 167 1.90 31.57 -17.22
CA GLY A 167 1.92 32.38 -18.41
C GLY A 167 3.38 32.72 -18.60
N TYR A 168 3.93 32.18 -19.68
CA TYR A 168 5.22 32.53 -20.21
C TYR A 168 5.08 34.02 -20.53
N LYS A 169 5.29 34.88 -19.53
CA LYS A 169 5.63 36.26 -19.79
C LYS A 169 7.03 36.15 -20.38
N ASP A 170 7.05 36.10 -21.70
CA ASP A 170 8.10 36.72 -22.51
C ASP A 170 8.52 38.01 -21.81
N ILE A 171 9.61 37.90 -21.05
CA ILE A 171 10.45 39.06 -20.77
C ILE A 171 11.24 39.19 -22.07
N VAL A 172 10.64 39.90 -23.01
CA VAL A 172 11.39 40.58 -24.06
C VAL A 172 12.31 41.53 -23.29
N ASP A 173 13.60 41.19 -23.25
CA ASP A 173 14.66 42.10 -22.85
C ASP A 173 14.59 43.31 -23.78
N GLY A 174 13.89 44.34 -23.30
CA GLY A 174 13.87 45.66 -23.89
C GLY A 174 15.23 46.31 -23.65
N GLU A 175 15.98 46.46 -24.73
CA GLU A 175 17.13 47.35 -24.80
C GLU A 175 16.72 48.77 -24.39
N GLU A 176 17.47 49.34 -23.43
CA GLU A 176 17.41 50.75 -23.09
C GLU A 176 17.95 51.58 -24.28
N GLY A 177 17.04 52.12 -25.08
CA GLY A 177 17.30 53.19 -26.04
C GLY A 177 16.59 54.48 -25.61
N PRO A 178 17.29 55.63 -25.47
CA PRO A 178 16.68 56.87 -24.99
C PRO A 178 16.01 57.66 -26.12
N ALA A 179 14.77 58.05 -25.84
CA ALA A 179 14.04 59.24 -26.32
C ALA A 179 14.10 59.63 -27.81
N THR A 180 12.96 59.54 -28.51
CA THR A 180 12.51 60.60 -29.43
C THR A 180 11.04 60.45 -29.85
N SER A 181 10.31 61.57 -29.74
CA SER A 181 9.11 62.01 -30.48
C SER A 181 7.89 61.07 -30.59
N GLU A 182 6.76 61.41 -29.97
CA GLU A 182 5.67 62.20 -30.61
C GLU A 182 5.25 61.66 -31.97
N PHE A 183 4.07 61.05 -32.08
CA PHE A 183 3.03 61.46 -33.04
C PHE A 183 1.69 60.80 -32.68
N SER A 184 0.69 61.65 -32.52
CA SER A 184 -0.74 61.38 -32.43
C SER A 184 -1.27 60.75 -33.73
N ASN A 185 -2.38 60.03 -33.62
CA ASN A 185 -3.55 59.92 -34.55
C ASN A 185 -4.31 58.66 -34.12
N ASP A 186 -5.39 58.73 -33.35
CA ASP A 186 -6.72 59.25 -33.73
C ASP A 186 -7.17 58.80 -35.13
N ALA A 187 -7.79 57.62 -35.17
CA ALA A 187 -8.75 57.24 -36.19
C ALA A 187 -9.63 56.13 -35.60
N GLY A 188 -10.86 56.50 -35.24
CA GLY A 188 -11.86 55.60 -34.71
C GLY A 188 -12.14 54.42 -35.64
N VAL A 189 -12.14 53.23 -35.07
CA VAL A 189 -12.81 52.07 -35.65
C VAL A 189 -13.81 51.59 -34.61
N GLU A 190 -15.06 52.02 -34.80
CA GLU A 190 -16.23 51.41 -34.18
C GLU A 190 -16.40 50.01 -34.78
N VAL A 191 -15.69 49.02 -34.23
CA VAL A 191 -15.96 47.61 -34.55
C VAL A 191 -17.10 47.14 -33.66
N ASP A 192 -18.28 47.25 -34.25
CA ASP A 192 -19.37 46.27 -34.26
C ASP A 192 -19.56 45.45 -32.97
N GLY A 193 -20.65 45.76 -32.28
CA GLY A 193 -21.10 45.07 -31.09
C GLY A 193 -21.57 43.67 -31.42
N THR A 194 -20.63 42.72 -31.53
CA THR A 194 -20.93 41.32 -31.30
C THR A 194 -21.29 41.21 -29.82
N PRO A 195 -22.56 40.95 -29.45
CA PRO A 195 -22.89 40.67 -28.06
C PRO A 195 -21.99 39.52 -27.62
N PRO A 196 -21.31 39.61 -26.46
CA PRO A 196 -20.46 38.53 -25.98
C PRO A 196 -21.34 37.30 -25.88
N ASP A 197 -21.11 36.34 -26.77
CA ASP A 197 -21.89 35.12 -26.90
C ASP A 197 -22.07 34.50 -25.51
N GLU A 198 -23.30 34.67 -25.05
CA GLU A 198 -23.84 34.13 -23.83
C GLU A 198 -23.59 32.63 -23.81
N TYR A 199 -22.89 32.16 -22.78
CA TYR A 199 -23.23 30.91 -22.12
C TYR A 199 -23.24 29.66 -22.99
N SER A 200 -22.10 29.33 -23.60
CA SER A 200 -21.84 27.95 -24.05
C SER A 200 -21.53 27.04 -22.84
N TRP A 201 -22.52 26.88 -21.94
CA TRP A 201 -22.50 25.86 -20.87
C TRP A 201 -22.64 24.43 -21.41
N ASP A 202 -22.95 24.31 -22.71
CA ASP A 202 -23.17 23.04 -23.43
C ASP A 202 -22.00 22.62 -24.31
N VAL A 203 -20.82 23.28 -24.23
CA VAL A 203 -19.60 22.58 -24.63
C VAL A 203 -19.39 21.53 -23.55
N GLU A 204 -20.01 20.36 -23.74
CA GLU A 204 -19.61 19.10 -23.12
C GLU A 204 -18.10 19.10 -23.20
N SER A 205 -17.46 19.53 -22.11
CA SER A 205 -16.05 19.87 -22.08
C SER A 205 -15.37 18.55 -22.30
N SER A 206 -15.10 18.27 -23.59
CA SER A 206 -14.93 16.95 -24.21
C SER A 206 -14.41 16.01 -23.16
N SER A 207 -15.37 15.32 -22.52
CA SER A 207 -15.27 14.71 -21.18
C SER A 207 -13.83 14.45 -20.81
N GLN A 208 -13.17 15.42 -20.17
CA GLN A 208 -11.83 15.20 -19.66
C GLN A 208 -12.04 14.13 -18.60
N GLU A 209 -11.73 12.89 -18.98
CA GLU A 209 -12.03 11.70 -18.22
C GLU A 209 -11.22 11.80 -16.93
N VAL A 210 -11.86 12.35 -15.90
CA VAL A 210 -11.22 12.52 -14.60
C VAL A 210 -10.98 11.10 -14.10
N PRO A 211 -9.73 10.70 -13.87
CA PRO A 211 -9.43 9.35 -13.46
C PRO A 211 -10.15 9.06 -12.13
N PRO A 212 -10.66 7.82 -11.95
CA PRO A 212 -11.40 7.47 -10.76
C PRO A 212 -10.48 7.55 -9.54
N PRO A 213 -10.95 8.09 -8.41
CA PRO A 213 -10.08 8.29 -7.27
C PRO A 213 -9.72 6.96 -6.58
N LEU A 214 -8.59 6.95 -5.86
CA LEU A 214 -8.12 5.77 -5.12
C LEU A 214 -9.15 5.32 -4.07
N HIS A 215 -9.75 4.15 -4.30
CA HIS A 215 -10.75 3.57 -3.41
C HIS A 215 -10.32 2.21 -2.85
N THR A 216 -9.36 1.53 -3.51
CA THR A 216 -8.84 0.21 -3.11
C THR A 216 -7.33 0.25 -2.88
N LEU A 217 -6.90 -0.10 -1.66
CA LEU A 217 -5.49 -0.28 -1.32
C LEU A 217 -5.23 -1.69 -0.81
N VAL A 218 -4.32 -2.41 -1.45
CA VAL A 218 -3.86 -3.74 -1.04
C VAL A 218 -2.37 -3.70 -0.79
N VAL A 219 -1.95 -4.09 0.39
CA VAL A 219 -0.55 -4.25 0.76
C VAL A 219 -0.35 -5.66 1.30
N LEU A 220 0.46 -6.46 0.62
CA LEU A 220 0.74 -7.85 0.98
C LEU A 220 2.22 -8.03 1.25
N ASN A 221 2.56 -8.53 2.45
CA ASN A 221 3.93 -8.92 2.82
C ASN A 221 4.97 -7.80 2.58
N SER A 222 4.56 -6.54 2.75
CA SER A 222 5.38 -5.35 2.55
C SER A 222 5.36 -4.50 3.82
N PRO A 223 6.50 -3.92 4.24
CA PRO A 223 6.54 -3.06 5.42
C PRO A 223 5.80 -1.74 5.16
N ILE A 224 4.93 -1.35 6.09
CA ILE A 224 4.22 -0.07 6.07
C ILE A 224 4.68 0.75 7.26
N PRO A 225 5.42 1.85 7.05
CA PRO A 225 5.73 2.79 8.12
C PRO A 225 4.43 3.30 8.76
N ALA A 226 4.41 3.40 10.09
CA ALA A 226 3.23 3.91 10.81
C ALA A 226 2.84 5.32 10.35
N THR A 227 3.82 6.13 9.90
CA THR A 227 3.57 7.44 9.31
C THR A 227 2.76 7.34 8.02
N THR A 228 3.07 6.39 7.13
CA THR A 228 2.37 6.17 5.85
C THR A 228 0.87 5.88 6.04
N LEU A 229 0.48 5.19 7.11
CA LEU A 229 -0.95 5.01 7.43
C LEU A 229 -1.71 6.33 7.53
N PHE A 230 -1.11 7.36 8.14
CA PHE A 230 -1.76 8.67 8.28
C PHE A 230 -1.81 9.47 6.97
N ALA A 231 -1.20 8.96 5.89
CA ALA A 231 -1.33 9.52 4.55
C ALA A 231 -2.37 8.77 3.70
N PHE A 232 -3.07 7.77 4.26
CA PHE A 232 -4.11 7.06 3.52
C PHE A 232 -5.25 8.02 3.14
N PRO A 233 -5.74 7.97 1.88
CA PRO A 233 -6.87 8.80 1.48
C PRO A 233 -8.13 8.49 2.30
N LEU A 234 -8.82 9.53 2.77
CA LEU A 234 -10.06 9.40 3.55
C LEU A 234 -11.19 8.69 2.77
N ILE A 235 -11.07 8.69 1.44
CA ILE A 235 -12.02 8.12 0.48
C ILE A 235 -11.84 6.60 0.26
N LEU A 236 -10.84 5.97 0.87
CA LEU A 236 -10.65 4.52 0.77
C LEU A 236 -11.88 3.79 1.30
N THR A 237 -12.40 2.87 0.49
CA THR A 237 -13.52 1.99 0.83
C THR A 237 -13.08 0.55 1.03
N ARG A 238 -11.95 0.15 0.42
CA ARG A 238 -11.40 -1.20 0.49
C ARG A 238 -9.93 -1.14 0.89
N LEU A 239 -9.60 -1.82 1.98
CA LEU A 239 -8.23 -1.88 2.49
C LEU A 239 -7.87 -3.32 2.85
N ALA A 240 -6.80 -3.83 2.25
CA ALA A 240 -6.22 -5.11 2.64
C ALA A 240 -4.78 -4.89 3.09
N LEU A 241 -4.50 -5.22 4.36
CA LEU A 241 -3.19 -5.14 5.00
C LEU A 241 -2.80 -6.56 5.39
N LEU A 242 -2.20 -7.31 4.47
CA LEU A 242 -2.03 -8.75 4.58
C LEU A 242 -0.59 -9.12 4.91
N ALA A 243 -0.41 -10.03 5.86
CA ALA A 243 0.90 -10.60 6.21
C ALA A 243 1.99 -9.52 6.42
N LEU A 244 1.66 -8.41 7.06
CA LEU A 244 2.61 -7.33 7.27
C LEU A 244 3.74 -7.80 8.19
N PRO A 245 5.01 -7.51 7.85
CA PRO A 245 6.15 -7.99 8.63
C PRO A 245 6.27 -7.30 9.99
N THR A 246 5.65 -6.13 10.17
CA THR A 246 5.72 -5.35 11.40
C THR A 246 4.33 -4.98 11.93
N PRO A 247 4.14 -4.96 13.26
CA PRO A 247 2.89 -4.50 13.87
C PRO A 247 2.51 -3.10 13.38
N THR A 248 1.25 -2.96 12.98
CA THR A 248 0.74 -1.76 12.34
C THR A 248 -0.43 -1.22 13.18
N PRO A 249 -0.52 0.09 13.48
CA PRO A 249 -1.53 0.64 14.42
C PRO A 249 -2.94 0.72 13.82
N VAL A 250 -3.50 -0.44 13.45
CA VAL A 250 -4.81 -0.59 12.79
C VAL A 250 -5.99 -0.07 13.61
N HIS A 251 -5.84 0.04 14.93
CA HIS A 251 -6.84 0.67 15.82
C HIS A 251 -7.10 2.15 15.49
N ARG A 252 -6.22 2.80 14.73
CA ARG A 252 -6.39 4.19 14.30
C ARG A 252 -7.16 4.32 12.98
N LEU A 253 -7.29 3.25 12.21
CA LEU A 253 -7.92 3.27 10.89
C LEU A 253 -9.35 3.85 10.87
N PRO A 254 -10.24 3.65 11.86
CA PRO A 254 -11.56 4.28 11.86
C PRO A 254 -11.55 5.80 11.74
N ARG A 255 -10.51 6.42 12.30
CA ARG A 255 -10.36 7.88 12.28
C ARG A 255 -9.68 8.36 11.00
N ILE A 256 -8.85 7.52 10.40
CA ILE A 256 -8.08 7.84 9.19
C ILE A 256 -8.91 7.57 7.94
N CYS A 257 -9.56 6.41 7.84
CA CYS A 257 -10.34 6.01 6.68
C CYS A 257 -11.77 5.66 7.14
N PRO A 258 -12.62 6.67 7.41
CA PRO A 258 -13.96 6.45 7.96
C PRO A 258 -14.92 5.77 6.97
N LEU A 259 -14.57 5.73 5.67
CA LEU A 259 -15.42 5.17 4.61
C LEU A 259 -15.13 3.70 4.29
N LEU A 260 -14.28 3.03 5.07
CA LEU A 260 -13.93 1.64 4.83
C LEU A 260 -15.13 0.70 5.02
N GLU A 261 -15.45 -0.01 3.95
CA GLU A 261 -16.47 -1.05 3.88
C GLU A 261 -15.87 -2.45 3.96
N VAL A 262 -14.71 -2.64 3.35
CA VAL A 262 -14.00 -3.93 3.33
C VAL A 262 -12.63 -3.72 3.93
N VAL A 263 -12.35 -4.48 4.99
CA VAL A 263 -11.04 -4.51 5.63
C VAL A 263 -10.55 -5.93 5.73
N ASP A 264 -9.40 -6.23 5.16
CA ASP A 264 -8.76 -7.53 5.32
C ASP A 264 -7.43 -7.37 6.07
N LEU A 265 -7.37 -7.93 7.28
CA LEU A 265 -6.17 -7.98 8.12
C LEU A 265 -5.65 -9.42 8.25
N SER A 266 -5.94 -10.30 7.30
CA SER A 266 -5.54 -11.70 7.34
C SER A 266 -4.02 -11.88 7.40
N TYR A 267 -3.61 -12.98 8.04
CA TYR A 267 -2.23 -13.46 8.15
C TYR A 267 -1.29 -12.52 8.92
N ASN A 268 -1.83 -11.67 9.80
CA ASN A 268 -1.05 -10.81 10.69
C ASN A 268 -1.00 -11.42 12.10
N PRO A 269 0.02 -12.25 12.43
CA PRO A 269 0.08 -12.94 13.72
C PRO A 269 0.15 -11.95 14.90
N TRP A 270 0.74 -10.77 14.70
CA TRP A 270 0.87 -9.73 15.71
C TRP A 270 -0.48 -9.16 16.19
N LEU A 271 -1.61 -9.44 15.52
CA LEU A 271 -2.93 -8.97 15.96
C LEU A 271 -3.40 -9.59 17.29
N LYS A 272 -2.96 -10.83 17.57
CA LYS A 272 -3.29 -11.54 18.81
C LYS A 272 -2.31 -11.24 19.94
N GLU A 273 -1.11 -10.80 19.60
CA GLU A 273 -0.05 -10.54 20.56
C GLU A 273 -0.32 -9.25 21.33
N PRO A 274 -0.08 -9.23 22.66
CA PRO A 274 -0.12 -7.99 23.41
C PRO A 274 1.04 -7.08 22.97
N PRO A 275 0.84 -5.74 23.00
CA PRO A 275 1.89 -4.80 22.62
C PRO A 275 3.13 -5.00 23.50
N GLY A 276 4.27 -5.32 22.87
CA GLY A 276 5.56 -5.52 23.57
C GLY A 276 5.96 -6.98 23.79
N GLY A 277 5.18 -7.96 23.31
CA GLY A 277 5.59 -9.37 23.28
C GLY A 277 5.72 -10.06 24.65
N GLN A 278 5.42 -9.36 25.75
CA GLN A 278 5.41 -9.94 27.08
C GLN A 278 4.05 -10.60 27.32
N SER A 279 4.04 -11.93 27.35
CA SER A 279 2.89 -12.76 27.67
C SER A 279 2.53 -12.63 29.16
N THR A 280 2.03 -11.47 29.55
CA THR A 280 1.34 -11.32 30.84
C THR A 280 -0.12 -11.64 30.58
N GLU A 281 -0.70 -12.51 31.42
CA GLU A 281 -2.01 -13.15 31.21
C GLU A 281 -3.21 -12.18 31.14
N ASN A 282 -2.98 -10.87 31.24
CA ASN A 282 -4.02 -9.84 31.29
C ASN A 282 -3.88 -8.73 30.23
N LEU A 283 -2.93 -8.79 29.31
CA LEU A 283 -2.81 -7.73 28.30
C LEU A 283 -3.79 -7.92 27.15
N GLU A 284 -4.56 -6.87 26.86
CA GLU A 284 -5.50 -6.83 25.75
C GLU A 284 -4.77 -6.95 24.40
N SER A 285 -5.32 -7.78 23.51
CA SER A 285 -4.81 -7.89 22.14
C SER A 285 -5.08 -6.60 21.34
N ILE A 286 -4.35 -6.39 20.24
CA ILE A 286 -4.55 -5.22 19.39
C ILE A 286 -5.99 -5.13 18.88
N LEU A 287 -6.62 -6.27 18.55
CA LEU A 287 -8.02 -6.34 18.13
C LEU A 287 -9.01 -5.92 19.23
N GLN A 288 -8.71 -6.21 20.49
CA GLN A 288 -9.55 -5.81 21.62
C GLN A 288 -9.52 -4.30 21.84
N ARG A 289 -8.42 -3.63 21.46
CA ARG A 289 -8.27 -2.16 21.53
C ARG A 289 -9.01 -1.41 20.42
N ILE A 290 -9.50 -2.10 19.39
CA ILE A 290 -10.20 -1.47 18.27
C ILE A 290 -11.61 -1.06 18.72
N GLU A 291 -11.92 0.20 18.53
CA GLU A 291 -13.27 0.75 18.76
C GLU A 291 -14.20 0.34 17.61
N TRP A 292 -14.69 -0.90 17.59
CA TRP A 292 -15.51 -1.45 16.50
C TRP A 292 -16.78 -0.66 16.18
N GLY A 293 -17.34 0.06 17.16
CA GLY A 293 -18.48 0.96 16.95
C GLY A 293 -18.18 2.17 16.05
N LYS A 294 -16.90 2.53 15.83
CA LYS A 294 -16.50 3.65 14.95
C LYS A 294 -16.45 3.27 13.47
N TRP A 295 -16.53 1.98 13.15
CA TRP A 295 -16.45 1.47 11.79
C TRP A 295 -17.85 1.44 11.13
N ALA A 296 -18.51 2.59 11.02
CA ALA A 296 -19.93 2.67 10.67
C ALA A 296 -20.30 1.96 9.35
N ARG A 297 -19.41 1.96 8.36
CA ARG A 297 -19.63 1.39 7.02
C ARG A 297 -19.03 0.00 6.81
N LEU A 298 -18.32 -0.55 7.80
CA LEU A 298 -17.67 -1.85 7.66
C LEU A 298 -18.72 -2.95 7.44
N THR A 299 -18.61 -3.66 6.33
CA THR A 299 -19.48 -4.77 5.94
C THR A 299 -18.73 -6.09 5.89
N VAL A 300 -17.42 -6.09 5.58
CA VAL A 300 -16.59 -7.30 5.51
C VAL A 300 -15.30 -7.09 6.28
N LEU A 301 -14.97 -8.05 7.15
CA LEU A 301 -13.74 -8.06 7.95
C LEU A 301 -12.99 -9.39 7.77
N GLY A 302 -11.84 -9.37 7.09
CA GLY A 302 -10.97 -10.54 6.92
C GLY A 302 -9.98 -10.71 8.09
N LEU A 303 -9.98 -11.88 8.72
CA LEU A 303 -9.13 -12.25 9.86
C LEU A 303 -8.56 -13.67 9.73
N ARG A 304 -8.32 -14.16 8.50
CA ARG A 304 -7.79 -15.51 8.25
C ARG A 304 -6.38 -15.63 8.82
N GLY A 305 -6.00 -16.79 9.36
CA GLY A 305 -4.66 -17.01 9.91
C GLY A 305 -4.27 -16.12 11.10
N CYS A 306 -5.20 -15.35 11.67
CA CYS A 306 -4.93 -14.45 12.82
C CYS A 306 -5.26 -15.09 14.17
N ASP A 307 -5.84 -16.31 14.18
CA ASP A 307 -6.17 -17.07 15.41
C ASP A 307 -7.05 -16.26 16.38
N VAL A 308 -8.14 -15.71 15.84
CA VAL A 308 -9.03 -14.80 16.55
C VAL A 308 -10.17 -15.56 17.19
N GLY A 309 -10.42 -15.31 18.47
CA GLY A 309 -11.52 -15.92 19.22
C GLY A 309 -12.92 -15.42 18.79
N PRO A 310 -13.98 -16.17 19.14
CA PRO A 310 -15.37 -15.79 18.84
C PRO A 310 -15.83 -14.52 19.60
N ASP A 311 -15.07 -14.10 20.63
CA ASP A 311 -15.31 -12.87 21.37
C ASP A 311 -15.17 -11.63 20.47
N ILE A 312 -14.21 -11.64 19.54
CA ILE A 312 -14.02 -10.52 18.60
C ILE A 312 -15.21 -10.42 17.63
N VAL A 313 -15.73 -11.53 17.12
CA VAL A 313 -16.92 -11.54 16.25
C VAL A 313 -18.11 -10.90 16.98
N SER A 314 -18.33 -11.32 18.23
CA SER A 314 -19.39 -10.75 19.08
C SER A 314 -19.19 -9.25 19.34
N LYS A 315 -17.94 -8.81 19.53
CA LYS A 315 -17.59 -7.38 19.72
C LYS A 315 -17.78 -6.55 18.46
N VAL A 316 -17.39 -7.06 17.30
CA VAL A 316 -17.52 -6.37 16.00
C VAL A 316 -18.98 -6.06 15.69
N ASN A 317 -19.87 -7.01 15.97
CA ASN A 317 -21.30 -6.91 15.68
C ASN A 317 -22.15 -6.31 16.82
N LYS A 318 -21.53 -5.98 17.96
CA LYS A 318 -22.26 -5.42 19.10
C LYS A 318 -22.88 -4.06 18.75
N GLY A 319 -24.22 -3.99 18.78
CA GLY A 319 -24.98 -2.75 18.58
C GLY A 319 -25.13 -2.32 17.12
N ARG A 320 -24.77 -3.17 16.16
CA ARG A 320 -25.01 -2.91 14.74
C ARG A 320 -26.37 -3.43 14.30
N TRP A 321 -26.96 -2.74 13.32
CA TRP A 321 -28.19 -3.17 12.66
C TRP A 321 -27.91 -4.18 11.55
N GLU A 322 -26.80 -3.98 10.83
CA GLU A 322 -26.31 -4.89 9.81
C GLU A 322 -25.08 -5.63 10.34
N GLU A 323 -25.10 -6.96 10.21
CA GLU A 323 -24.00 -7.80 10.65
C GLU A 323 -22.79 -7.67 9.72
N VAL A 324 -21.61 -7.44 10.29
CA VAL A 324 -20.35 -7.50 9.56
C VAL A 324 -20.01 -8.96 9.27
N HIS A 325 -19.78 -9.26 8.00
CA HIS A 325 -19.32 -10.56 7.58
C HIS A 325 -17.84 -10.74 7.93
N VAL A 326 -17.59 -11.44 9.05
CA VAL A 326 -16.21 -11.74 9.51
C VAL A 326 -15.71 -12.99 8.80
N VAL A 327 -14.80 -12.82 7.85
CA VAL A 327 -14.17 -13.92 7.12
C VAL A 327 -12.96 -14.41 7.91
N MET A 328 -13.17 -15.46 8.68
CA MET A 328 -12.10 -16.19 9.35
C MET A 328 -11.56 -17.27 8.42
N GLU A 329 -10.42 -17.85 8.79
CA GLU A 329 -10.01 -19.10 8.16
C GLU A 329 -11.06 -20.13 8.56
N GLU A 330 -11.96 -20.44 7.63
CA GLU A 330 -12.69 -21.68 7.72
C GLU A 330 -11.61 -22.71 7.97
N HIS A 331 -11.67 -23.37 9.12
CA HIS A 331 -11.11 -24.69 9.20
C HIS A 331 -11.95 -25.53 8.23
N ARG A 332 -11.78 -25.32 6.92
CA ARG A 332 -11.63 -26.40 5.98
C ARG A 332 -10.40 -27.11 6.50
N THR A 333 -10.61 -27.86 7.57
CA THR A 333 -10.43 -29.29 7.55
C THR A 333 -10.26 -29.79 6.11
N PHE A 334 -9.11 -29.50 5.52
CA PHE A 334 -8.23 -30.56 5.09
C PHE A 334 -7.86 -31.38 6.35
N THR A 335 -8.87 -31.93 7.03
CA THR A 335 -8.82 -33.22 7.67
C THR A 335 -8.90 -34.28 6.57
N THR A 336 -8.43 -33.99 5.35
CA THR A 336 -7.46 -34.93 4.82
C THR A 336 -6.26 -34.91 5.76
N THR A 337 -6.36 -35.70 6.80
CA THR A 337 -5.20 -36.11 7.58
C THR A 337 -4.13 -36.58 6.60
N MET A 338 -2.86 -36.57 6.98
CA MET A 338 -1.82 -37.10 6.09
C MET A 338 -2.13 -38.56 5.65
N SER A 339 -2.89 -39.29 6.49
CA SER A 339 -3.49 -40.58 6.18
C SER A 339 -4.47 -40.56 4.99
N ASP A 340 -5.34 -39.56 4.87
CA ASP A 340 -6.28 -39.45 3.75
C ASP A 340 -5.58 -39.06 2.44
N VAL A 341 -4.54 -38.21 2.53
CA VAL A 341 -3.67 -37.91 1.39
C VAL A 341 -2.91 -39.18 0.96
N GLU A 342 -2.38 -39.95 1.90
CA GLU A 342 -1.75 -41.24 1.62
C GLU A 342 -2.73 -42.26 1.02
N ALA A 343 -3.97 -42.34 1.51
CA ALA A 343 -5.00 -43.21 0.97
C ALA A 343 -5.36 -42.83 -0.47
N MET A 344 -5.49 -41.52 -0.74
CA MET A 344 -5.72 -40.99 -2.07
C MET A 344 -4.53 -41.31 -3.00
N MET A 345 -3.29 -41.14 -2.54
CA MET A 345 -2.09 -41.49 -3.29
C MET A 345 -1.93 -43.00 -3.52
N ARG A 346 -2.34 -43.86 -2.57
CA ARG A 346 -2.39 -45.32 -2.78
C ARG A 346 -3.43 -45.71 -3.82
N SER A 347 -4.59 -45.05 -3.84
CA SER A 347 -5.64 -45.33 -4.83
C SER A 347 -5.26 -44.96 -6.26
N LEU A 348 -4.29 -44.05 -6.43
CA LEU A 348 -3.77 -43.62 -7.72
C LEU A 348 -2.62 -44.49 -8.24
N ARG A 349 -2.09 -45.42 -7.43
CA ARG A 349 -1.17 -46.43 -7.94
C ARG A 349 -1.99 -47.43 -8.74
N LEU A 350 -1.88 -47.35 -10.05
CA LEU A 350 -2.34 -48.40 -10.96
C LEU A 350 -1.68 -49.71 -10.48
N ASN A 351 -2.49 -50.70 -10.13
CA ASN A 351 -1.99 -52.05 -9.92
C ASN A 351 -1.45 -52.53 -11.28
N ASP A 352 -0.14 -52.75 -11.34
CA ASP A 352 0.54 -53.39 -12.48
C ASP A 352 0.02 -54.80 -12.73
#